data_AF-A0A0W7YXY9-F1
#
_entry.id   AF-A0A0W7YXY9-F1
#
_cell.length_a   1.000
_cell.length_b   1.000
_cell.length_c   1.000
_cell.angle_alpha   90.00
_cell.angle_beta   90.00
_cell.angle_gamma   90.00
#
_symmetry.space_group_name_H-M   'P 1'
#
loop_
_entity.id
_entity.type
_entity.pdbx_description
1 polymer ?
#
loop_
_entity_poly.entity_id
_entity_poly.type
_entity_poly.pdbx_seq_one_letter_code
_entity_poly.pdbx_strand_id
1 'polypeptide(L)'
;MATLIPALSTCLSRMTAGEKRLADRLERKLDDDYLLWWDVPIGPKQTHPDFVVLHPHRGALILETKDWHPSTIVQANRDDFIILDSATGGTKTVRNPLVQARHCAIQVITALQQDPQPLAVKLAAHMQAKGLEARVHVRHFHKWVREQLVTYHQLPGYAEGWQVGPKMEEYVRCLMAAVDRRHVPAGQYHAILIDEGHDFAPEWLKLVTQMVDPHTNSLLLLYDDAQSIYRRGKHLRFSLKSVGIQAQRRTTILKINYRNTRQILQLAHQVAGDLLQPQDASEDGIPLLAPMNCGREGPQPIVIDLPTLPERAARIADLLADQHAQGHAWNEMAVLCRDWTAMDLCSHALRRKGLPHRVRRKAGDYRPQENTIHVMTMHASKGLEWPVVAVLSADTEGLSPEDLEMEAKLAYVAATRARAKGLPC
;
A
#
# COMPACT_ATOMS: atom_id res chain seq x y z
N MET A 1 -9.90 25.99 10.11
CA MET A 1 -8.90 26.66 9.23
C MET A 1 -7.85 25.62 8.93
N ALA A 2 -7.45 25.52 7.67
CA ALA A 2 -6.43 24.57 7.26
C ALA A 2 -5.13 24.75 8.05
N THR A 3 -4.38 23.67 8.24
CA THR A 3 -3.12 23.71 8.98
C THR A 3 -1.96 23.98 8.02
N LEU A 4 -1.30 25.15 8.12
CA LEU A 4 -0.09 25.47 7.38
C LEU A 4 1.17 24.93 8.07
N ILE A 5 2.03 24.28 7.31
CA ILE A 5 3.24 23.59 7.75
C ILE A 5 4.41 24.05 6.86
N PRO A 6 5.44 24.69 7.41
CA PRO A 6 5.54 25.17 8.79
C PRO A 6 4.54 26.31 9.06
N ALA A 7 4.22 26.58 10.33
CA ALA A 7 3.23 27.58 10.71
C ALA A 7 3.56 28.96 10.11
N LEU A 8 2.54 29.70 9.66
CA LEU A 8 2.70 30.96 8.91
C LEU A 8 3.67 31.94 9.60
N SER A 9 3.58 32.08 10.92
CA SER A 9 4.45 32.90 11.77
C SER A 9 5.95 32.62 11.58
N THR A 10 6.32 31.39 11.22
CA THR A 10 7.71 30.93 11.10
C THR A 10 8.29 31.02 9.69
N CYS A 11 7.44 31.11 8.66
CA CYS A 11 7.86 31.16 7.26
C CYS A 11 7.59 32.50 6.56
N LEU A 12 6.83 33.40 7.18
CA LEU A 12 6.52 34.74 6.65
C LEU A 12 7.74 35.53 6.16
N SER A 13 8.89 35.44 6.82
CA SER A 13 10.09 36.20 6.39
C SER A 13 10.70 35.68 5.08
N ARG A 14 10.45 34.41 4.73
CA ARG A 14 11.03 33.72 3.57
C ARG A 14 10.09 33.69 2.37
N MET A 15 8.79 33.89 2.59
CA MET A 15 7.79 33.90 1.53
C MET A 15 7.84 35.17 0.67
N THR A 16 7.57 35.01 -0.62
CA THR A 16 7.31 36.14 -1.52
C THR A 16 5.97 36.83 -1.23
N ALA A 17 5.71 37.98 -1.83
CA ALA A 17 4.46 38.72 -1.60
C ALA A 17 3.22 37.93 -2.05
N GLY A 18 3.29 37.26 -3.20
CA GLY A 18 2.23 36.42 -3.73
C GLY A 18 2.03 35.16 -2.90
N GLU A 19 3.12 34.51 -2.47
CA GLU A 19 3.06 33.35 -1.58
C GLU A 19 2.38 33.69 -0.26
N LYS A 20 2.73 34.83 0.36
CA LYS A 20 2.06 35.31 1.59
C LYS A 20 0.57 35.47 1.40
N ARG A 21 0.17 36.12 0.31
CA ARG A 21 -1.24 36.38 0.01
C ARG A 21 -1.99 35.09 -0.27
N LEU A 22 -1.37 34.12 -0.94
CA LEU A 22 -1.95 32.82 -1.22
C LEU A 22 -2.07 31.98 0.05
N ALA A 23 -1.01 31.89 0.86
CA ALA A 23 -0.99 31.16 2.13
C ALA A 23 -2.11 31.63 3.06
N ASP A 24 -2.24 32.95 3.26
CA ASP A 24 -3.30 33.55 4.08
C ASP A 24 -4.70 33.23 3.53
N ARG A 25 -4.88 33.23 2.20
CA ARG A 25 -6.16 32.88 1.57
C ARG A 25 -6.50 31.40 1.77
N LEU A 26 -5.53 30.51 1.58
CA LEU A 26 -5.71 29.07 1.73
C LEU A 26 -6.03 28.72 3.18
N GLU A 27 -5.28 29.25 4.15
CA GLU A 27 -5.51 29.03 5.58
C GLU A 27 -6.91 29.49 6.04
N ARG A 28 -7.37 30.65 5.56
CA ARG A 28 -8.68 31.21 5.92
C ARG A 28 -9.88 30.56 5.22
N LYS A 29 -9.69 30.05 4.00
CA LYS A 29 -10.81 29.60 3.16
C LYS A 29 -10.98 28.09 3.12
N LEU A 30 -9.93 27.34 3.46
CA LEU A 30 -10.00 25.90 3.54
C LEU A 30 -10.38 25.45 4.96
N ASP A 31 -11.13 24.35 4.99
CA ASP A 31 -11.56 23.69 6.22
C ASP A 31 -10.35 23.08 6.97
N ASP A 32 -10.54 22.70 8.22
CA ASP A 32 -9.48 22.15 9.10
C ASP A 32 -8.91 20.80 8.67
N ASP A 33 -9.63 20.06 7.82
CA ASP A 33 -9.14 18.81 7.21
C ASP A 33 -8.00 19.00 6.17
N TYR A 34 -7.74 20.25 5.74
CA TYR A 34 -6.68 20.53 4.79
C TYR A 34 -5.33 20.73 5.47
N LEU A 35 -4.32 20.02 4.97
CA LEU A 35 -2.91 20.23 5.29
C LEU A 35 -2.26 21.02 4.16
N LEU A 36 -1.59 22.11 4.51
CA LEU A 36 -0.91 23.00 3.59
C LEU A 36 0.59 22.94 3.88
N TRP A 37 1.39 22.38 3.00
CA TRP A 37 2.85 22.45 3.11
C TRP A 37 3.40 23.55 2.22
N TRP A 38 4.27 24.39 2.76
CA TRP A 38 4.98 25.43 2.00
C TRP A 38 6.49 25.16 1.97
N ASP A 39 7.08 25.23 0.77
CA ASP A 39 8.51 25.05 0.52
C ASP A 39 9.12 23.80 1.20
N VAL A 40 8.40 22.68 1.10
CA VAL A 40 8.86 21.40 1.64
C VAL A 40 9.56 20.62 0.52
N PRO A 41 10.79 20.12 0.74
CA PRO A 41 11.45 19.27 -0.24
C PRO A 41 10.72 17.93 -0.38
N ILE A 42 10.40 17.56 -1.62
CA ILE A 42 9.65 16.34 -1.90
C ILE A 42 10.37 15.45 -2.92
N GLY A 43 10.36 14.15 -2.63
CA GLY A 43 10.91 13.11 -3.48
C GLY A 43 12.44 13.01 -3.46
N PRO A 44 13.00 12.04 -4.20
CA PRO A 44 14.44 11.76 -4.23
C PRO A 44 15.27 12.94 -4.74
N LYS A 45 14.67 13.77 -5.60
CA LYS A 45 15.30 14.97 -6.18
C LYS A 45 15.18 16.21 -5.28
N GLN A 46 14.54 16.10 -4.12
CA GLN A 46 14.31 17.21 -3.19
C GLN A 46 13.72 18.43 -3.92
N THR A 47 12.68 18.23 -4.75
CA THR A 47 12.03 19.35 -5.43
C THR A 47 11.18 20.13 -4.44
N HIS A 48 11.23 21.46 -4.54
CA HIS A 48 10.53 22.38 -3.66
C HIS A 48 9.35 23.02 -4.40
N PRO A 49 8.13 22.44 -4.32
CA PRO A 49 6.93 23.16 -4.73
C PRO A 49 6.61 24.27 -3.73
N ASP A 50 6.06 25.38 -4.23
CA ASP A 50 5.67 26.50 -3.38
C ASP A 50 4.58 26.07 -2.38
N PHE A 51 3.54 25.36 -2.85
CA PHE A 51 2.55 24.75 -1.95
C PHE A 51 2.17 23.33 -2.34
N VAL A 52 1.99 22.47 -1.33
CA VAL A 52 1.28 21.20 -1.44
C VAL A 52 0.08 21.22 -0.51
N VAL A 53 -1.11 21.20 -1.10
CA VAL A 53 -2.39 21.17 -0.42
C VAL A 53 -2.89 19.73 -0.42
N LEU A 54 -3.14 19.15 0.74
CA LEU A 54 -3.64 17.78 0.87
C LEU A 54 -4.95 17.76 1.64
N HIS A 55 -5.90 16.98 1.12
CA HIS A 55 -7.15 16.68 1.78
C HIS A 55 -7.40 15.17 1.78
N PRO A 56 -7.74 14.55 2.93
CA PRO A 56 -7.90 13.10 3.05
C PRO A 56 -8.85 12.47 2.01
N HIS A 57 -9.93 13.17 1.66
CA HIS A 57 -10.94 12.66 0.71
C HIS A 57 -10.85 13.24 -0.70
N ARG A 58 -10.02 14.25 -0.94
CA ARG A 58 -9.96 14.97 -2.24
C ARG A 58 -8.60 14.87 -2.93
N GLY A 59 -7.59 14.34 -2.22
CA GLY A 59 -6.25 14.12 -2.76
C GLY A 59 -5.33 15.31 -2.54
N ALA A 60 -4.26 15.38 -3.35
CA ALA A 60 -3.22 16.39 -3.26
C ALA A 60 -3.28 17.35 -4.46
N LEU A 61 -3.05 18.63 -4.19
CA LEU A 61 -2.94 19.72 -5.16
C LEU A 61 -1.60 20.42 -4.97
N ILE A 62 -0.83 20.55 -6.04
CA ILE A 62 0.48 21.20 -6.04
C ILE A 62 0.30 22.55 -6.73
N LEU A 63 0.76 23.63 -6.07
CA LEU A 63 0.65 24.99 -6.57
C LEU A 63 2.04 25.61 -6.69
N GLU A 64 2.21 26.34 -7.78
CA GLU A 64 3.37 27.19 -8.04
C GLU A 64 2.85 28.64 -8.14
N THR A 65 3.49 29.54 -7.41
CA THR A 65 3.12 30.95 -7.29
C THR A 65 4.18 31.80 -7.97
N LYS A 66 3.77 32.76 -8.79
CA LYS A 66 4.67 33.73 -9.42
C LYS A 66 4.14 35.15 -9.21
N ASP A 67 5.04 36.04 -8.80
CA ASP A 67 4.75 37.47 -8.58
C ASP A 67 4.81 38.30 -9.86
N TRP A 68 4.37 37.73 -10.98
CA TRP A 68 4.41 38.42 -12.27
C TRP A 68 3.19 39.31 -12.45
N HIS A 69 3.40 40.49 -13.04
CA HIS A 69 2.29 41.32 -13.50
C HIS A 69 1.92 40.92 -14.94
N PRO A 70 0.63 40.84 -15.32
CA PRO A 70 0.24 40.44 -16.69
C PRO A 70 0.94 41.26 -17.79
N SER A 71 1.18 42.55 -17.56
CA SER A 71 1.87 43.42 -18.52
C SER A 71 3.37 43.11 -18.68
N THR A 72 3.96 42.34 -17.77
CA THR A 72 5.36 41.92 -17.88
C THR A 72 5.53 40.66 -18.73
N ILE A 73 4.45 39.98 -19.10
CA ILE A 73 4.51 38.76 -19.90
C ILE A 73 4.57 39.16 -21.38
N VAL A 74 5.69 38.87 -22.02
CA VAL A 74 5.92 39.15 -23.45
C VAL A 74 5.40 38.01 -24.30
N GLN A 75 5.72 36.77 -23.91
CA GLN A 75 5.31 35.57 -24.62
C GLN A 75 5.10 34.42 -23.63
N ALA A 76 4.13 33.56 -23.92
CA ALA A 76 3.90 32.33 -23.17
C ALA A 76 3.72 31.17 -24.16
N ASN A 77 4.46 30.10 -23.95
CA ASN A 77 4.29 28.85 -24.68
C ASN A 77 4.13 27.68 -23.70
N ARG A 78 4.02 26.46 -24.22
CA ARG A 78 3.79 25.27 -23.41
C ARG A 78 4.89 25.01 -22.39
N ASP A 79 6.13 25.33 -22.71
CA ASP A 79 7.30 24.96 -21.94
C ASP A 79 7.89 26.15 -21.15
N ASP A 80 7.80 27.36 -21.70
CA ASP A 80 8.44 28.57 -21.20
C ASP A 80 7.57 29.83 -21.32
N PHE A 81 7.90 30.81 -20.47
CA PHE A 81 7.42 32.19 -20.52
C PHE A 81 8.61 33.11 -20.77
N ILE A 82 8.42 34.12 -21.60
CA ILE A 82 9.34 35.24 -21.75
C ILE A 82 8.71 36.43 -21.02
N ILE A 83 9.40 36.94 -20.01
CA ILE A 83 8.94 38.05 -19.19
C ILE A 83 9.93 39.20 -19.21
N LEU A 84 9.43 40.43 -19.07
CA LEU A 84 10.25 41.62 -18.89
C LEU A 84 10.91 41.58 -17.52
N ASP A 85 12.23 41.76 -17.51
CA ASP A 85 13.00 41.78 -16.29
C ASP A 85 13.05 43.20 -15.73
N SER A 86 12.39 43.42 -14.59
CA SER A 86 12.30 44.73 -13.95
C SER A 86 13.66 45.28 -13.48
N ALA A 87 14.67 44.42 -13.32
CA ALA A 87 16.00 44.82 -12.90
C ALA A 87 16.90 45.29 -14.07
N THR A 88 16.76 44.69 -15.25
CA THR A 88 17.65 44.92 -16.39
C THR A 88 16.98 45.63 -17.57
N GLY A 89 15.65 45.73 -17.57
CA GLY A 89 14.87 46.28 -18.69
C GLY A 89 14.83 45.37 -19.93
N GLY A 90 15.51 44.22 -19.90
CA GLY A 90 15.52 43.22 -20.96
C GLY A 90 14.42 42.17 -20.80
N THR A 91 14.48 41.13 -21.62
CA THR A 91 13.61 39.94 -21.49
C THR A 91 14.37 38.80 -20.82
N LYS A 92 13.68 38.02 -19.99
CA LYS A 92 14.18 36.76 -19.42
C LYS A 92 13.23 35.62 -19.73
N THR A 93 13.79 34.48 -20.09
CA THR A 93 13.04 33.24 -20.29
C THR A 93 13.00 32.46 -18.98
N VAL A 94 11.81 32.09 -18.56
CA VAL A 94 11.54 31.33 -17.34
C VAL A 94 10.63 30.15 -17.68
N ARG A 95 10.77 29.05 -16.94
CA ARG A 95 9.97 27.85 -17.19
C ARG A 95 8.49 28.12 -16.96
N ASN A 96 7.63 27.46 -17.75
CA ASN A 96 6.19 27.54 -17.56
C ASN A 96 5.81 27.02 -16.15
N PRO A 97 5.14 27.85 -15.32
CA PRO A 97 4.75 27.46 -13.96
C PRO A 97 3.87 26.21 -13.90
N LEU A 98 3.02 25.98 -14.91
CA LEU A 98 2.19 24.77 -14.98
C LEU A 98 3.03 23.52 -15.21
N VAL A 99 4.08 23.61 -16.04
CA VAL A 99 5.02 22.50 -16.26
C VAL A 99 5.83 22.24 -14.99
N GLN A 100 6.24 23.30 -14.28
CA GLN A 100 6.94 23.19 -13.01
C GLN A 100 6.07 22.53 -11.92
N ALA A 101 4.83 23.01 -11.74
CA ALA A 101 3.87 22.40 -10.82
C ALA A 101 3.58 20.93 -11.17
N ARG A 102 3.42 20.61 -12.46
CA ARG A 102 3.24 19.22 -12.93
C ARG A 102 4.47 18.37 -12.61
N HIS A 103 5.68 18.87 -12.81
CA HIS A 103 6.90 18.15 -12.47
C HIS A 103 7.01 17.87 -10.96
N CYS A 104 6.72 18.86 -10.12
CA CYS A 104 6.66 18.70 -8.66
C CYS A 104 5.57 17.69 -8.26
N ALA A 105 4.38 17.74 -8.86
CA ALA A 105 3.30 16.78 -8.61
C ALA A 105 3.71 15.34 -8.94
N ILE A 106 4.42 15.13 -10.06
CA ILE A 106 4.98 13.82 -10.41
C ILE A 106 5.97 13.34 -9.35
N GLN A 107 6.84 14.21 -8.82
CA GLN A 107 7.77 13.85 -7.74
C GLN A 107 7.03 13.48 -6.45
N VAL A 108 5.97 14.23 -6.07
CA VAL A 108 5.11 13.92 -4.92
C VAL A 108 4.46 12.55 -5.09
N ILE A 109 3.83 12.30 -6.23
CA ILE A 109 3.18 11.03 -6.54
C ILE A 109 4.20 9.89 -6.53
N THR A 110 5.36 10.12 -7.13
CA THR A 110 6.45 9.13 -7.16
C THR A 110 6.93 8.81 -5.74
N ALA A 111 7.15 9.82 -4.89
CA ALA A 111 7.53 9.64 -3.49
C ALA A 111 6.47 8.85 -2.71
N LEU A 112 5.18 9.15 -2.93
CA LEU A 112 4.06 8.41 -2.33
C LEU A 112 3.96 6.96 -2.85
N GLN A 113 4.36 6.72 -4.09
CA GLN A 113 4.36 5.40 -4.72
C GLN A 113 5.59 4.55 -4.36
N GLN A 114 6.70 5.19 -4.01
CA GLN A 114 8.04 4.58 -3.99
C GLN A 114 8.41 3.78 -2.76
N ASP A 115 7.50 3.56 -1.81
CA ASP A 115 7.94 2.97 -0.56
C ASP A 115 7.38 1.54 -0.34
N PRO A 116 8.18 0.51 -0.66
CA PRO A 116 7.85 -0.91 -0.57
C PRO A 116 8.03 -1.51 0.84
N GLN A 117 8.31 -0.70 1.87
CA GLN A 117 8.34 -1.23 3.24
C GLN A 117 6.92 -1.56 3.74
N PRO A 118 6.74 -2.62 4.53
CA PRO A 118 5.46 -2.91 5.17
C PRO A 118 4.97 -1.69 5.96
N LEU A 119 3.68 -1.36 5.87
CA LEU A 119 3.08 -0.20 6.51
C LEU A 119 3.44 -0.09 8.01
N ALA A 120 3.46 -1.23 8.71
CA ALA A 120 3.84 -1.31 10.11
C ALA A 120 5.26 -0.79 10.42
N VAL A 121 6.24 -1.03 9.54
CA VAL A 121 7.62 -0.57 9.73
C VAL A 121 7.70 0.95 9.62
N LYS A 122 7.01 1.52 8.63
CA LYS A 122 6.98 2.98 8.42
C LYS A 122 6.23 3.69 9.52
N LEU A 123 5.06 3.18 9.89
CA LEU A 123 4.27 3.77 10.97
C LEU A 123 5.10 3.76 12.26
N ALA A 124 5.79 2.66 12.58
CA ALA A 124 6.68 2.61 13.73
C ALA A 124 7.79 3.66 13.66
N ALA A 125 8.51 3.74 12.53
CA ALA A 125 9.58 4.72 12.33
C ALA A 125 9.08 6.16 12.40
N HIS A 126 7.91 6.45 11.83
CA HIS A 126 7.28 7.77 11.83
C HIS A 126 6.82 8.19 13.22
N MET A 127 6.22 7.27 13.99
CA MET A 127 5.84 7.55 15.38
C MET A 127 7.08 7.82 16.25
N GLN A 128 8.16 7.06 16.04
CA GLN A 128 9.43 7.29 16.72
C GLN A 128 10.06 8.65 16.35
N ALA A 129 10.08 9.00 15.06
CA ALA A 129 10.59 10.29 14.60
C ALA A 129 9.81 11.48 15.20
N LYS A 130 8.54 11.26 15.56
CA LYS A 130 7.67 12.25 16.22
C LYS A 130 7.73 12.20 17.76
N GLY A 131 8.52 11.31 18.37
CA GLY A 131 8.58 11.14 19.82
C GLY A 131 7.29 10.57 20.44
N LEU A 132 6.49 9.83 19.65
CA LEU A 132 5.20 9.27 20.05
C LEU A 132 5.25 7.77 20.36
N GLU A 133 6.42 7.15 20.35
CA GLU A 133 6.62 5.71 20.53
C GLU A 133 6.13 5.17 21.88
N ALA A 134 6.05 6.03 22.89
CA ALA A 134 5.50 5.69 24.21
C ALA A 134 3.96 5.67 24.23
N ARG A 135 3.30 6.32 23.27
CA ARG A 135 1.83 6.47 23.20
C ARG A 135 1.21 5.67 22.06
N VAL A 136 1.94 5.47 20.97
CA VAL A 136 1.47 4.77 19.77
C VAL A 136 2.33 3.54 19.54
N HIS A 137 1.72 2.37 19.70
CA HIS A 137 2.39 1.09 19.53
C HIS A 137 2.01 0.47 18.19
N VAL A 138 3.00 0.25 17.32
CA VAL A 138 2.82 -0.46 16.05
C VAL A 138 3.46 -1.83 16.16
N ARG A 139 2.67 -2.90 16.06
CA ARG A 139 3.11 -4.29 16.29
C ARG A 139 2.43 -5.26 15.33
N HIS A 140 3.14 -6.32 14.96
CA HIS A 140 2.51 -7.52 14.42
C HIS A 140 1.79 -8.27 15.53
N PHE A 141 0.61 -8.83 15.23
CA PHE A 141 -0.26 -9.48 16.22
C PHE A 141 0.46 -10.53 17.09
N HIS A 142 1.08 -11.55 16.49
CA HIS A 142 1.77 -12.60 17.26
C HIS A 142 2.96 -12.08 18.08
N LYS A 143 3.63 -11.02 17.61
CA LYS A 143 4.70 -10.37 18.38
C LYS A 143 4.12 -9.68 19.62
N TRP A 144 3.01 -8.96 19.47
CA TRP A 144 2.27 -8.35 20.56
C TRP A 144 1.77 -9.40 21.58
N VAL A 145 1.21 -10.53 21.10
CA VAL A 145 0.79 -11.64 21.97
C VAL A 145 1.95 -12.13 22.84
N ARG A 146 3.12 -12.36 22.24
CA ARG A 146 4.31 -12.77 22.99
C ARG A 146 4.76 -11.69 23.98
N GLU A 147 4.76 -10.42 23.58
CA GLU A 147 5.13 -9.30 24.46
C GLU A 147 4.21 -9.25 25.69
N GLN A 148 2.90 -9.43 25.52
CA GLN A 148 1.93 -9.51 26.62
C GLN A 148 2.25 -10.69 27.56
N LEU A 149 2.42 -11.90 27.01
CA LEU A 149 2.77 -13.08 27.82
C LEU A 149 4.08 -12.90 28.60
N VAL A 150 5.09 -12.27 28.00
CA VAL A 150 6.36 -11.98 28.69
C VAL A 150 6.15 -10.96 29.80
N THR A 151 5.44 -9.87 29.51
CA THR A 151 5.19 -8.75 30.45
C THR A 151 4.45 -9.22 31.69
N TYR A 152 3.47 -10.11 31.53
CA TYR A 152 2.64 -10.63 32.63
C TYR A 152 3.08 -12.02 33.13
N HIS A 153 4.29 -12.46 32.76
CA HIS A 153 4.88 -13.72 33.20
C HIS A 153 4.02 -14.97 32.95
N GLN A 154 3.31 -15.00 31.82
CA GLN A 154 2.44 -16.11 31.39
C GLN A 154 3.02 -16.90 30.19
N LEU A 155 4.29 -16.66 29.82
CA LEU A 155 4.89 -17.32 28.66
C LEU A 155 5.04 -18.83 28.89
N PRO A 156 4.47 -19.70 28.02
CA PRO A 156 4.57 -21.15 28.22
C PRO A 156 5.96 -21.65 27.84
N GLY A 157 6.74 -22.08 28.84
CA GLY A 157 8.09 -22.63 28.65
C GLY A 157 8.12 -23.97 27.90
N TYR A 158 7.05 -24.77 27.99
CA TYR A 158 6.96 -26.07 27.29
C TYR A 158 6.81 -25.95 25.77
N ALA A 159 6.49 -24.76 25.26
CA ALA A 159 6.41 -24.49 23.82
C ALA A 159 7.78 -24.16 23.20
N GLU A 160 8.86 -24.27 23.99
CA GLU A 160 10.22 -24.13 23.51
C GLU A 160 10.59 -25.33 22.61
N GLY A 161 11.16 -25.05 21.43
CA GLY A 161 11.44 -26.08 20.41
C GLY A 161 10.28 -26.43 19.47
N TRP A 162 9.06 -25.94 19.71
CA TRP A 162 7.94 -26.17 18.78
C TRP A 162 8.15 -25.46 17.44
N GLN A 163 7.59 -26.02 16.37
CA GLN A 163 7.51 -25.33 15.08
C GLN A 163 6.75 -24.01 15.23
N VAL A 164 7.12 -23.01 14.43
CA VAL A 164 6.63 -21.63 14.58
C VAL A 164 5.11 -21.54 14.54
N GLY A 165 4.44 -22.23 13.62
CA GLY A 165 2.97 -22.19 13.50
C GLY A 165 2.24 -22.63 14.78
N PRO A 166 2.37 -23.91 15.19
CA PRO A 166 1.76 -24.42 16.42
C PRO A 166 2.14 -23.62 17.68
N LYS A 167 3.39 -23.14 17.73
CA LYS A 167 3.87 -22.29 18.83
C LYS A 167 3.11 -20.97 18.93
N MET A 168 2.81 -20.32 17.81
CA MET A 168 2.08 -19.05 17.80
C MET A 168 0.61 -19.25 18.19
N GLU A 169 -0.03 -20.31 17.71
CA GLU A 169 -1.40 -20.66 18.11
C GLU A 169 -1.48 -20.92 19.62
N GLU A 170 -0.50 -21.64 20.17
CA GLU A 170 -0.39 -21.91 21.59
C GLU A 170 -0.20 -20.63 22.42
N TYR A 171 0.62 -19.69 21.95
CA TYR A 171 0.77 -18.39 22.60
C TYR A 171 -0.54 -17.60 22.63
N VAL A 172 -1.31 -17.60 21.54
CA VAL A 172 -2.62 -16.93 21.53
C VAL A 172 -3.57 -17.58 22.54
N ARG A 173 -3.63 -18.91 22.56
CA ARG A 173 -4.45 -19.68 23.50
C ARG A 173 -4.10 -19.37 24.96
N CYS A 174 -2.80 -19.34 25.29
CA CYS A 174 -2.31 -18.97 26.62
C CYS A 174 -2.70 -17.54 27.00
N LEU A 175 -2.58 -16.58 26.06
CA LEU A 175 -2.93 -15.20 26.35
C LEU A 175 -4.43 -15.04 26.58
N MET A 176 -5.28 -15.68 25.78
CA MET A 176 -6.73 -15.68 26.01
C MET A 176 -7.08 -16.22 27.39
N ALA A 177 -6.51 -17.36 27.77
CA ALA A 177 -6.72 -17.94 29.10
C ALA A 177 -6.23 -17.03 30.24
N ALA A 178 -5.11 -16.32 30.03
CA ALA A 178 -4.59 -15.38 31.01
C ALA A 178 -5.47 -14.13 31.19
N VAL A 179 -6.08 -13.65 30.09
CA VAL A 179 -7.05 -12.55 30.11
C VAL A 179 -8.34 -12.99 30.82
N ASP A 180 -8.86 -14.17 30.49
CA ASP A 180 -10.06 -14.73 31.14
C ASP A 180 -9.86 -14.91 32.65
N ARG A 181 -8.65 -15.31 33.07
CA ARG A 181 -8.24 -15.42 34.48
C ARG A 181 -7.85 -14.09 35.14
N ARG A 182 -7.91 -12.97 34.40
CA ARG A 182 -7.51 -11.62 34.84
C ARG A 182 -6.04 -11.50 35.28
N HIS A 183 -5.17 -12.41 34.84
CA HIS A 183 -3.72 -12.27 35.00
C HIS A 183 -3.16 -11.21 34.05
N VAL A 184 -3.81 -11.03 32.91
CA VAL A 184 -3.54 -9.94 31.96
C VAL A 184 -4.76 -9.00 32.00
N PRO A 185 -4.58 -7.70 32.27
CA PRO A 185 -5.69 -6.75 32.29
C PRO A 185 -6.26 -6.52 30.89
N ALA A 186 -7.59 -6.42 30.82
CA ALA A 186 -8.32 -5.95 29.65
C ALA A 186 -8.26 -4.41 29.56
N GLY A 187 -8.71 -3.83 28.45
CA GLY A 187 -8.84 -2.37 28.30
C GLY A 187 -7.53 -1.59 28.33
N GLN A 188 -6.41 -2.20 27.91
CA GLN A 188 -5.08 -1.58 27.93
C GLN A 188 -4.92 -0.41 26.94
N TYR A 189 -5.79 -0.28 25.93
CA TYR A 189 -5.64 0.69 24.85
C TYR A 189 -6.90 1.55 24.67
N HIS A 190 -6.74 2.87 24.66
CA HIS A 190 -7.82 3.81 24.34
C HIS A 190 -8.35 3.64 22.91
N ALA A 191 -7.52 3.21 21.97
CA ALA A 191 -7.95 2.93 20.61
C ALA A 191 -7.08 1.85 19.97
N ILE A 192 -7.68 1.02 19.11
CA ILE A 192 -6.97 0.00 18.34
C ILE A 192 -7.33 0.14 16.86
N LEU A 193 -6.32 0.09 16.00
CA LEU A 193 -6.46 -0.03 14.56
C LEU A 193 -5.92 -1.40 14.13
N ILE A 194 -6.78 -2.19 13.48
CA ILE A 194 -6.44 -3.49 12.92
C ILE A 194 -6.38 -3.34 11.41
N ASP A 195 -5.17 -3.47 10.87
CA ASP A 195 -4.93 -3.58 9.44
C ASP A 195 -4.96 -5.07 9.01
N GLU A 196 -5.37 -5.34 7.78
CA GLU A 196 -5.51 -6.70 7.23
C GLU A 196 -6.32 -7.66 8.12
N GLY A 197 -7.47 -7.21 8.62
CA GLY A 197 -8.33 -7.95 9.54
C GLY A 197 -8.79 -9.32 9.02
N HIS A 198 -8.77 -9.53 7.70
CA HIS A 198 -9.08 -10.82 7.08
C HIS A 198 -8.05 -11.92 7.37
N ASP A 199 -6.85 -11.56 7.85
CA ASP A 199 -5.87 -12.52 8.36
C ASP A 199 -6.13 -12.96 9.80
N PHE A 200 -7.07 -12.34 10.52
CA PHE A 200 -7.35 -12.68 11.90
C PHE A 200 -8.33 -13.86 12.00
N ALA A 201 -8.08 -14.76 12.95
CA ALA A 201 -9.07 -15.74 13.35
C ALA A 201 -10.14 -15.06 14.26
N PRO A 202 -11.38 -15.56 14.29
CA PRO A 202 -12.45 -15.01 15.15
C PRO A 202 -12.02 -14.85 16.61
N GLU A 203 -11.36 -15.87 17.15
CA GLU A 203 -10.84 -15.90 18.51
C GLU A 203 -9.81 -14.79 18.76
N TRP A 204 -9.02 -14.42 17.74
CA TRP A 204 -8.02 -13.36 17.84
C TRP A 204 -8.69 -11.99 17.85
N LEU A 205 -9.71 -11.79 17.01
CA LEU A 205 -10.49 -10.54 17.04
C LEU A 205 -11.17 -10.37 18.39
N LYS A 206 -11.75 -11.44 18.96
CA LYS A 206 -12.35 -11.42 20.30
C LYS A 206 -11.33 -11.07 21.39
N LEU A 207 -10.08 -11.51 21.26
CA LEU A 207 -9.02 -11.13 22.19
C LEU A 207 -8.68 -9.64 22.07
N VAL A 208 -8.52 -9.13 20.84
CA VAL A 208 -8.14 -7.73 20.60
C VAL A 208 -9.25 -6.76 21.03
N THR A 209 -10.53 -7.10 20.81
CA THR A 209 -11.65 -6.24 21.23
C THR A 209 -11.71 -6.06 22.74
N GLN A 210 -11.32 -7.08 23.53
CA GLN A 210 -11.22 -6.96 24.99
C GLN A 210 -10.09 -6.04 25.46
N MET A 211 -9.11 -5.76 24.61
CA MET A 211 -7.99 -4.88 24.95
C MET A 211 -8.31 -3.40 24.73
N VAL A 212 -9.40 -3.09 24.03
CA VAL A 212 -9.89 -1.72 23.87
C VAL A 212 -10.55 -1.29 25.17
N ASP A 213 -10.22 -0.09 25.64
CA ASP A 213 -10.88 0.54 26.79
C ASP A 213 -12.41 0.59 26.54
N PRO A 214 -13.23 -0.04 27.41
CA PRO A 214 -14.68 -0.02 27.27
C PRO A 214 -15.29 1.39 27.26
N HIS A 215 -14.62 2.38 27.85
CA HIS A 215 -15.11 3.77 27.91
C HIS A 215 -14.96 4.49 26.58
N THR A 216 -13.87 4.26 25.85
CA THR A 216 -13.64 4.88 24.54
C THR A 216 -14.23 4.07 23.39
N ASN A 217 -14.23 2.73 23.53
CA ASN A 217 -14.71 1.76 22.54
C ASN A 217 -14.29 2.09 21.08
N SER A 218 -13.04 2.55 20.93
CA SER A 218 -12.53 3.07 19.66
C SER A 218 -11.74 2.00 18.92
N LEU A 219 -12.43 1.25 18.05
CA LEU A 219 -11.85 0.21 17.21
C LEU A 219 -12.06 0.52 15.73
N LEU A 220 -10.98 0.52 14.95
CA LEU A 220 -11.03 0.56 13.49
C LEU A 220 -10.52 -0.78 12.94
N LEU A 221 -11.35 -1.47 12.17
CA LEU A 221 -11.01 -2.71 11.48
C LEU A 221 -11.03 -2.47 9.97
N LEU A 222 -9.89 -2.66 9.32
CA LEU A 222 -9.79 -2.73 7.86
C LEU A 222 -9.89 -4.20 7.43
N TYR A 223 -10.78 -4.49 6.48
CA TYR A 223 -11.07 -5.85 6.05
C TYR A 223 -11.31 -5.91 4.54
N ASP A 224 -10.86 -6.99 3.92
CA ASP A 224 -11.01 -7.27 2.48
C ASP A 224 -11.33 -8.77 2.29
N ASP A 225 -12.57 -9.10 1.93
CA ASP A 225 -13.00 -10.50 1.80
C ASP A 225 -12.42 -11.19 0.57
N ALA A 226 -11.97 -10.43 -0.43
CA ALA A 226 -11.30 -11.01 -1.59
C ALA A 226 -9.90 -11.57 -1.22
N GLN A 227 -9.36 -11.18 -0.06
CA GLN A 227 -8.05 -11.64 0.44
C GLN A 227 -8.14 -12.67 1.59
N SER A 228 -9.30 -12.88 2.23
CA SER A 228 -9.50 -13.99 3.20
C SER A 228 -9.46 -15.37 2.53
N ILE A 229 -9.60 -15.42 1.20
CA ILE A 229 -9.84 -16.65 0.46
C ILE A 229 -8.64 -17.62 0.41
N TYR A 230 -7.51 -17.24 1.00
CA TYR A 230 -6.33 -18.09 1.20
C TYR A 230 -6.46 -19.16 2.29
N ARG A 231 -7.45 -19.05 3.18
CA ARG A 231 -7.69 -20.09 4.19
C ARG A 231 -8.75 -21.05 3.69
N ARG A 232 -8.37 -22.34 3.54
CA ARG A 232 -9.29 -23.47 3.35
C ARG A 232 -10.56 -23.25 4.16
N GLY A 233 -11.68 -22.98 3.48
CA GLY A 233 -13.03 -23.09 4.03
C GLY A 233 -13.48 -22.06 5.08
N LYS A 234 -12.84 -20.89 5.23
CA LYS A 234 -13.35 -19.85 6.15
C LYS A 234 -13.51 -18.49 5.47
N HIS A 235 -14.58 -18.33 4.68
CA HIS A 235 -15.36 -17.09 4.84
C HIS A 235 -15.65 -16.92 6.33
N LEU A 236 -15.73 -15.69 6.84
CA LEU A 236 -16.21 -15.46 8.20
C LEU A 236 -17.62 -16.06 8.31
N ARG A 237 -17.76 -17.33 8.70
CA ARG A 237 -19.03 -17.94 9.10
C ARG A 237 -19.46 -17.41 10.48
N PHE A 238 -19.08 -16.18 10.83
CA PHE A 238 -19.45 -15.53 12.06
C PHE A 238 -19.72 -14.05 11.80
N SER A 239 -20.79 -13.53 12.41
CA SER A 239 -21.11 -12.10 12.38
C SER A 239 -20.07 -11.33 13.20
N LEU A 240 -19.61 -10.17 12.73
CA LEU A 240 -18.71 -9.27 13.48
C LEU A 240 -19.22 -8.97 14.90
N LYS A 241 -20.55 -9.03 15.09
CA LYS A 241 -21.20 -8.93 16.40
C LYS A 241 -20.78 -10.03 17.38
N SER A 242 -20.53 -11.26 16.91
CA SER A 242 -20.16 -12.40 17.77
C SER A 242 -18.76 -12.25 18.38
N VAL A 243 -17.88 -11.47 17.75
CA VAL A 243 -16.55 -11.13 18.28
C VAL A 243 -16.52 -9.79 19.03
N GLY A 244 -17.70 -9.20 19.27
CA GLY A 244 -17.85 -7.95 20.03
C GLY A 244 -17.64 -6.67 19.20
N ILE A 245 -17.58 -6.77 17.87
CA ILE A 245 -17.41 -5.60 16.99
C ILE A 245 -18.79 -5.06 16.62
N GLN A 246 -19.08 -3.85 17.07
CA GLN A 246 -20.31 -3.12 16.76
C GLN A 246 -20.21 -2.46 15.38
N ALA A 247 -20.32 -3.26 14.31
CA ALA A 247 -20.19 -2.77 12.93
C ALA A 247 -21.47 -2.14 12.35
N GLN A 248 -22.65 -2.41 12.95
CA GLN A 248 -23.93 -1.92 12.44
C GLN A 248 -23.95 -0.40 12.30
N ARG A 249 -24.26 0.08 11.09
CA ARG A 249 -24.29 1.51 10.68
C ARG A 249 -22.95 2.27 10.78
N ARG A 250 -21.83 1.58 11.07
CA ARG A 250 -20.49 2.16 11.14
C ARG A 250 -19.54 1.64 10.06
N THR A 251 -20.02 0.77 9.17
CA THR A 251 -19.25 0.27 8.05
C THR A 251 -19.25 1.27 6.89
N THR A 252 -18.07 1.71 6.48
CA THR A 252 -17.88 2.43 5.21
C THR A 252 -17.20 1.51 4.22
N ILE A 253 -17.83 1.29 3.07
CA ILE A 253 -17.28 0.45 2.01
C ILE A 253 -16.52 1.33 1.02
N LEU A 254 -15.22 1.10 0.89
CA LEU A 254 -14.38 1.75 -0.12
C LEU A 254 -14.52 1.00 -1.45
N LYS A 255 -15.23 1.60 -2.40
CA LYS A 255 -15.56 0.96 -3.70
C LYS A 255 -14.56 1.24 -4.83
N ILE A 256 -13.68 2.22 -4.65
CA ILE A 256 -12.79 2.69 -5.73
C ILE A 256 -11.39 2.11 -5.52
N ASN A 257 -10.90 1.38 -6.52
CA ASN A 257 -9.52 0.91 -6.53
C ASN A 257 -8.61 1.97 -7.19
N TYR A 258 -7.65 2.47 -6.41
CA TYR A 258 -6.64 3.44 -6.87
C TYR A 258 -5.25 2.81 -7.11
N ARG A 259 -5.11 1.50 -6.84
CA ARG A 259 -3.86 0.74 -6.92
C ARG A 259 -3.60 0.25 -8.34
N ASN A 260 -4.59 -0.43 -8.91
CA ASN A 260 -4.48 -1.15 -10.17
C ASN A 260 -5.11 -0.35 -11.32
N THR A 261 -4.68 -0.62 -12.55
CA THR A 261 -5.40 -0.13 -13.74
C THR A 261 -6.69 -0.92 -13.92
N ARG A 262 -7.65 -0.33 -14.63
CA ARG A 262 -8.85 -1.03 -15.09
C ARG A 262 -8.49 -2.35 -15.82
N GLN A 263 -7.48 -2.32 -16.68
CA GLN A 263 -7.05 -3.45 -17.51
C GLN A 263 -6.50 -4.60 -16.66
N ILE A 264 -5.68 -4.30 -15.63
CA ILE A 264 -5.16 -5.31 -14.70
C ILE A 264 -6.31 -5.98 -13.94
N LEU A 265 -7.26 -5.19 -13.44
CA LEU A 265 -8.41 -5.77 -12.73
C LEU A 265 -9.30 -6.59 -13.67
N GLN A 266 -9.54 -6.13 -14.89
CA GLN A 266 -10.32 -6.89 -15.87
C GLN A 266 -9.69 -8.27 -16.14
N LEU A 267 -8.37 -8.33 -16.36
CA LEU A 267 -7.69 -9.62 -16.52
C LEU A 267 -7.80 -10.46 -15.25
N ALA A 268 -7.54 -9.88 -14.07
CA ALA A 268 -7.63 -10.62 -12.81
C ALA A 268 -9.03 -11.23 -12.59
N HIS A 269 -10.10 -10.53 -12.97
CA HIS A 269 -11.47 -11.05 -12.91
C HIS A 269 -11.73 -12.14 -13.94
N GLN A 270 -11.23 -11.98 -15.17
CA GLN A 270 -11.35 -13.02 -16.20
C GLN A 270 -10.67 -14.32 -15.77
N VAL A 271 -9.50 -14.23 -15.14
CA VAL A 271 -8.78 -15.39 -14.60
C VAL A 271 -9.50 -15.99 -13.40
N ALA A 272 -10.13 -15.17 -12.56
CA ALA A 272 -10.90 -15.65 -11.41
C ALA A 272 -12.28 -16.23 -11.79
N GLY A 273 -12.83 -15.87 -12.97
CA GLY A 273 -14.12 -16.35 -13.47
C GLY A 273 -15.30 -16.04 -12.54
N ASP A 274 -16.32 -16.90 -12.59
CA ASP A 274 -17.53 -16.85 -11.73
C ASP A 274 -17.26 -17.21 -10.25
N LEU A 275 -16.03 -17.56 -9.88
CA LEU A 275 -15.70 -17.92 -8.50
C LEU A 275 -15.72 -16.70 -7.55
N LEU A 276 -15.67 -15.49 -8.10
CA LEU A 276 -15.81 -14.23 -7.39
C LEU A 276 -17.18 -13.58 -7.63
N GLN A 277 -18.22 -14.35 -7.98
CA GLN A 277 -19.56 -13.77 -8.05
C GLN A 277 -19.93 -13.15 -6.69
N PRO A 278 -20.49 -11.93 -6.69
CA PRO A 278 -20.94 -11.29 -5.47
C PRO A 278 -22.01 -12.17 -4.83
N GLN A 279 -21.67 -12.87 -3.75
CA GLN A 279 -22.69 -13.46 -2.90
C GLN A 279 -23.30 -12.34 -2.06
N ASP A 280 -24.62 -12.24 -2.11
CA ASP A 280 -25.38 -11.39 -1.20
C ASP A 280 -25.03 -11.79 0.23
N ALA A 281 -24.34 -10.91 0.93
CA ALA A 281 -24.17 -11.05 2.36
C ALA A 281 -25.55 -11.01 3.02
N SER A 282 -25.83 -11.95 3.92
CA SER A 282 -26.86 -11.76 4.96
C SER A 282 -26.65 -10.40 5.65
N GLU A 283 -27.68 -9.82 6.28
CA GLU A 283 -27.68 -8.46 6.89
C GLU A 283 -26.41 -8.01 7.67
N ASP A 284 -25.57 -8.95 8.13
CA ASP A 284 -24.33 -8.74 8.88
C ASP A 284 -23.01 -9.10 8.14
N GLY A 285 -23.05 -9.57 6.90
CA GLY A 285 -21.87 -10.00 6.13
C GLY A 285 -21.23 -8.88 5.30
N ILE A 286 -19.95 -9.02 4.99
CA ILE A 286 -19.23 -8.09 4.11
C ILE A 286 -19.44 -8.56 2.67
N PRO A 287 -20.07 -7.76 1.78
CA PRO A 287 -20.33 -8.18 0.41
C PRO A 287 -19.02 -8.32 -0.37
N LEU A 288 -18.91 -9.36 -1.19
CA LEU A 288 -17.89 -9.45 -2.24
C LEU A 288 -18.17 -8.35 -3.27
N LEU A 289 -17.24 -7.41 -3.42
CA LEU A 289 -17.41 -6.29 -4.34
C LEU A 289 -16.67 -6.57 -5.64
N ALA A 290 -17.41 -6.61 -6.74
CA ALA A 290 -16.82 -6.42 -8.06
C ALA A 290 -16.20 -5.01 -8.13
N PRO A 291 -14.90 -4.85 -8.45
CA PRO A 291 -14.27 -3.54 -8.61
C PRO A 291 -14.74 -2.93 -9.93
N MET A 292 -15.95 -2.36 -9.94
CA MET A 292 -16.46 -1.70 -11.14
C MET A 292 -15.83 -0.32 -11.37
N ASN A 293 -15.21 0.29 -10.34
CA ASN A 293 -14.67 1.65 -10.43
C ASN A 293 -13.16 1.69 -10.17
N CYS A 294 -12.37 1.68 -11.25
CA CYS A 294 -10.96 2.06 -11.23
C CYS A 294 -10.80 3.52 -11.64
N GLY A 295 -10.05 4.29 -10.86
CA GLY A 295 -9.71 5.67 -11.21
C GLY A 295 -8.53 5.80 -12.20
N ARG A 296 -7.97 4.69 -12.68
CA ARG A 296 -6.75 4.66 -13.51
C ARG A 296 -6.89 3.71 -14.70
N GLU A 297 -6.38 4.15 -15.84
CA GLU A 297 -6.21 3.34 -17.05
C GLU A 297 -4.72 3.11 -17.32
N GLY A 298 -4.37 2.08 -18.07
CA GLY A 298 -3.00 1.82 -18.51
C GLY A 298 -2.93 0.73 -19.58
N PRO A 299 -1.74 0.19 -19.86
CA PRO A 299 -1.57 -0.82 -20.90
C PRO A 299 -2.33 -2.11 -20.56
N GLN A 300 -2.73 -2.83 -21.61
CA GLN A 300 -3.30 -4.17 -21.47
C GLN A 300 -2.22 -5.14 -20.96
N PRO A 301 -2.50 -5.94 -19.93
CA PRO A 301 -1.63 -7.04 -19.54
C PRO A 301 -1.41 -8.00 -20.71
N ILE A 302 -0.19 -8.54 -20.82
CA ILE A 302 0.17 -9.52 -21.85
C ILE A 302 -0.03 -10.91 -21.27
N VAL A 303 -0.89 -11.72 -21.90
CA VAL A 303 -1.06 -13.14 -21.60
C VAL A 303 -0.37 -13.94 -22.70
N ILE A 304 0.57 -14.80 -22.31
CA ILE A 304 1.31 -15.65 -23.24
C ILE A 304 1.15 -17.09 -22.76
N ASP A 305 0.57 -17.93 -23.62
CA ASP A 305 0.53 -19.36 -23.41
C ASP A 305 1.73 -20.03 -24.09
N LEU A 306 2.45 -20.86 -23.34
CA LEU A 306 3.60 -21.63 -23.80
C LEU A 306 3.52 -23.03 -23.21
N PRO A 307 3.95 -24.08 -23.94
CA PRO A 307 3.66 -25.45 -23.57
C PRO A 307 4.46 -25.94 -22.37
N THR A 308 5.63 -25.36 -22.06
CA THR A 308 6.47 -25.83 -20.95
C THR A 308 6.85 -24.74 -19.95
N LEU A 309 6.94 -25.09 -18.66
CA LEU A 309 7.40 -24.17 -17.61
C LEU A 309 8.77 -23.54 -17.88
N PRO A 310 9.79 -24.26 -18.40
CA PRO A 310 11.07 -23.66 -18.76
C PRO A 310 10.99 -22.60 -19.86
N GLU A 311 10.15 -22.80 -20.89
CA GLU A 311 9.91 -21.81 -21.95
C GLU A 311 9.17 -20.58 -21.40
N ARG A 312 8.16 -20.78 -20.55
CA ARG A 312 7.48 -19.70 -19.83
C ARG A 312 8.48 -18.87 -19.01
N ALA A 313 9.35 -19.53 -18.25
CA ALA A 313 10.38 -18.87 -17.45
C ALA A 313 11.41 -18.10 -18.30
N ALA A 314 11.85 -18.67 -19.43
CA ALA A 314 12.73 -18.00 -20.38
C ALA A 314 12.06 -16.76 -20.99
N ARG A 315 10.78 -16.86 -21.37
CA ARG A 315 10.02 -15.76 -21.92
C ARG A 315 9.80 -14.63 -20.92
N ILE A 316 9.56 -14.95 -19.65
CA ILE A 316 9.50 -13.95 -18.56
C ILE A 316 10.83 -13.18 -18.48
N ALA A 317 11.97 -13.87 -18.58
CA ALA A 317 13.28 -13.24 -18.55
C ALA A 317 13.51 -12.32 -19.77
N ASP A 318 12.99 -12.66 -20.96
CA ASP A 318 12.98 -11.75 -22.13
C ASP A 318 12.20 -10.47 -21.81
N LEU A 319 10.94 -10.63 -21.39
CA LEU A 319 10.03 -9.51 -21.18
C LEU A 319 10.53 -8.56 -20.09
N LEU A 320 11.12 -9.08 -19.01
CA LEU A 320 11.69 -8.22 -17.96
C LEU A 320 12.93 -7.46 -18.44
N ALA A 321 13.75 -8.05 -19.31
CA ALA A 321 14.85 -7.33 -19.94
C ALA A 321 14.34 -6.20 -20.84
N ASP A 322 13.27 -6.44 -21.61
CA ASP A 322 12.63 -5.41 -22.44
C ASP A 322 12.05 -4.28 -21.59
N GLN A 323 11.39 -4.61 -20.46
CA GLN A 323 10.88 -3.60 -19.52
C GLN A 323 12.02 -2.77 -18.90
N HIS A 324 13.17 -3.38 -18.63
CA HIS A 324 14.34 -2.64 -18.16
C HIS A 324 14.88 -1.68 -19.22
N ALA A 325 14.97 -2.15 -20.47
CA ALA A 325 15.35 -1.32 -21.61
C ALA A 325 14.40 -0.13 -21.83
N GLN A 326 13.13 -0.27 -21.44
CA GLN A 326 12.11 0.79 -21.45
C GLN A 326 12.19 1.75 -20.24
N GLY A 327 13.16 1.56 -19.34
CA GLY A 327 13.45 2.49 -18.24
C GLY A 327 12.92 2.07 -16.86
N HIS A 328 12.43 0.85 -16.69
CA HIS A 328 12.09 0.32 -15.37
C HIS A 328 13.34 -0.16 -14.62
N ALA A 329 13.47 0.21 -13.35
CA ALA A 329 14.56 -0.31 -12.51
C ALA A 329 14.28 -1.76 -12.12
N TRP A 330 15.33 -2.56 -11.87
CA TRP A 330 15.17 -3.98 -11.55
C TRP A 330 14.38 -4.20 -10.25
N ASN A 331 14.55 -3.31 -9.26
CA ASN A 331 13.77 -3.36 -8.02
C ASN A 331 12.27 -3.04 -8.19
N GLU A 332 11.87 -2.46 -9.31
CA GLU A 332 10.46 -2.25 -9.67
C GLU A 332 9.80 -3.50 -10.28
N MET A 333 10.55 -4.60 -10.41
CA MET A 333 10.09 -5.82 -11.07
C MET A 333 9.98 -6.98 -10.09
N ALA A 334 8.93 -7.78 -10.28
CA ALA A 334 8.78 -9.05 -9.57
C ALA A 334 8.32 -10.18 -10.48
N VAL A 335 8.77 -11.39 -10.14
CA VAL A 335 8.28 -12.66 -10.68
C VAL A 335 7.59 -13.42 -9.55
N LEU A 336 6.29 -13.66 -9.72
CA LEU A 336 5.45 -14.37 -8.77
C LEU A 336 5.17 -15.77 -9.29
N CYS A 337 5.67 -16.76 -8.56
CA CYS A 337 5.59 -18.16 -8.95
C CYS A 337 4.65 -18.94 -8.04
N ARG A 338 4.07 -20.03 -8.54
CA ARG A 338 3.19 -20.89 -7.73
C ARG A 338 3.91 -21.58 -6.58
N ASP A 339 5.07 -22.15 -6.87
CA ASP A 339 5.85 -22.96 -5.94
C ASP A 339 7.36 -22.69 -6.06
N TRP A 340 8.12 -23.43 -5.27
CA TRP A 340 9.57 -23.27 -5.15
C TRP A 340 10.30 -23.78 -6.39
N THR A 341 9.76 -24.80 -7.07
CA THR A 341 10.32 -25.35 -8.31
C THR A 341 10.23 -24.31 -9.43
N ALA A 342 9.07 -23.68 -9.59
CA ALA A 342 8.85 -22.60 -10.53
C ALA A 342 9.74 -21.38 -10.23
N MET A 343 9.94 -21.03 -8.95
CA MET A 343 10.90 -19.99 -8.55
C MET A 343 12.32 -20.33 -8.99
N ASP A 344 12.74 -21.57 -8.81
CA ASP A 344 14.08 -22.01 -9.20
C ASP A 344 14.25 -21.98 -10.72
N LEU A 345 13.24 -22.42 -11.50
CA LEU A 345 13.25 -22.30 -12.96
C LEU A 345 13.39 -20.83 -13.42
N CYS A 346 12.61 -19.92 -12.83
CA CYS A 346 12.71 -18.48 -13.11
C CYS A 346 14.09 -17.92 -12.73
N SER A 347 14.62 -18.28 -11.55
CA SER A 347 15.95 -17.85 -11.13
C SER A 347 17.05 -18.32 -12.09
N HIS A 348 16.98 -19.57 -12.57
CA HIS A 348 17.90 -20.08 -13.58
C HIS A 348 17.77 -19.35 -14.92
N ALA A 349 16.54 -19.07 -15.37
CA ALA A 349 16.29 -18.32 -16.60
C ALA A 349 16.87 -16.89 -16.54
N LEU A 350 16.62 -16.17 -15.44
CA LEU A 350 17.18 -14.84 -15.20
C LEU A 350 18.72 -14.87 -15.13
N ARG A 351 19.30 -15.87 -14.45
CA ARG A 351 20.75 -16.06 -14.34
C ARG A 351 21.41 -16.29 -15.70
N ARG A 352 20.82 -17.12 -16.57
CA ARG A 352 21.35 -17.39 -17.92
C ARG A 352 21.46 -16.12 -18.78
N LYS A 353 20.58 -15.15 -18.55
CA LYS A 353 20.60 -13.83 -19.21
C LYS A 353 21.44 -12.78 -18.48
N GLY A 354 22.06 -13.10 -17.35
CA GLY A 354 22.80 -12.14 -16.54
C GLY A 354 21.92 -11.09 -15.85
N LEU A 355 20.63 -11.35 -15.66
CA LEU A 355 19.71 -10.40 -15.04
C LEU A 355 19.82 -10.45 -13.50
N PRO A 356 20.02 -9.30 -12.82
CA PRO A 356 20.16 -9.27 -11.37
C PRO A 356 18.83 -9.62 -10.71
N HIS A 357 18.84 -10.65 -9.86
CA HIS A 357 17.63 -11.11 -9.19
C HIS A 357 17.90 -11.64 -7.79
N ARG A 358 16.90 -11.57 -6.93
CA ARG A 358 16.93 -12.07 -5.57
C ARG A 358 15.71 -12.94 -5.29
N VAL A 359 15.97 -14.15 -4.84
CA VAL A 359 14.93 -15.12 -4.49
C VAL A 359 14.58 -14.96 -3.01
N ARG A 360 13.31 -14.69 -2.70
CA ARG A 360 12.81 -14.59 -1.33
C ARG A 360 12.31 -15.96 -0.86
N ARG A 361 13.07 -16.63 0.01
CA ARG A 361 12.66 -17.91 0.62
C ARG A 361 12.16 -17.74 2.05
N LYS A 362 12.63 -16.71 2.75
CA LYS A 362 12.18 -16.33 4.11
C LYS A 362 11.93 -14.83 4.22
N ALA A 363 11.21 -14.42 5.28
CA ALA A 363 10.81 -13.03 5.50
C ALA A 363 11.99 -12.04 5.50
N GLY A 364 13.16 -12.46 6.03
CA GLY A 364 14.37 -11.63 6.10
C GLY A 364 15.15 -11.48 4.78
N ASP A 365 14.78 -12.20 3.71
CA ASP A 365 15.49 -12.12 2.43
C ASP A 365 15.03 -10.94 1.57
N TYR A 366 13.87 -10.35 1.88
CA TYR A 366 13.32 -9.25 1.10
C TYR A 366 14.16 -7.97 1.31
N ARG A 367 14.66 -7.42 0.20
CA ARG A 367 15.54 -6.25 0.17
C ARG A 367 15.03 -5.26 -0.89
N PRO A 368 14.00 -4.48 -0.57
CA PRO A 368 13.31 -3.66 -1.57
C PRO A 368 14.19 -2.59 -2.26
N GLN A 369 15.24 -2.12 -1.57
CA GLN A 369 16.13 -1.07 -2.07
C GLN A 369 17.23 -1.62 -2.99
N GLU A 370 17.47 -2.94 -2.99
CA GLU A 370 18.47 -3.53 -3.87
C GLU A 370 17.93 -3.58 -5.29
N ASN A 371 18.68 -3.05 -6.26
CA ASN A 371 18.31 -2.99 -7.67
C ASN A 371 18.37 -4.38 -8.34
N THR A 372 17.46 -5.26 -7.93
CA THR A 372 17.35 -6.65 -8.37
C THR A 372 15.88 -7.02 -8.59
N ILE A 373 15.61 -7.90 -9.55
CA ILE A 373 14.29 -8.49 -9.78
C ILE A 373 13.93 -9.35 -8.56
N HIS A 374 12.74 -9.15 -8.01
CA HIS A 374 12.27 -9.92 -6.86
C HIS A 374 11.57 -11.21 -7.32
N VAL A 375 12.10 -12.37 -6.95
CA VAL A 375 11.48 -13.67 -7.26
C VAL A 375 10.91 -14.28 -5.99
N MET A 376 9.62 -14.60 -5.96
CA MET A 376 8.98 -15.17 -4.78
C MET A 376 7.71 -15.96 -5.11
N THR A 377 7.19 -16.69 -4.13
CA THR A 377 5.89 -17.34 -4.29
C THR A 377 4.76 -16.32 -4.30
N MET A 378 3.65 -16.63 -4.97
CA MET A 378 2.43 -15.81 -4.94
C MET A 378 1.99 -15.53 -3.49
N HIS A 379 2.10 -16.51 -2.60
CA HIS A 379 1.82 -16.36 -1.16
C HIS A 379 2.74 -15.32 -0.48
N ALA A 380 4.04 -15.38 -0.76
CA ALA A 380 5.00 -14.44 -0.19
C ALA A 380 4.80 -13.01 -0.72
N SER A 381 4.16 -12.83 -1.86
CA SER A 381 3.89 -11.51 -2.45
C SER A 381 2.85 -10.68 -1.68
N LYS A 382 2.10 -11.30 -0.76
CA LYS A 382 1.06 -10.60 0.00
C LYS A 382 1.62 -9.38 0.74
N GLY A 383 0.91 -8.26 0.62
CA GLY A 383 1.31 -6.97 1.20
C GLY A 383 2.45 -6.26 0.46
N LEU A 384 2.98 -6.84 -0.62
CA LEU A 384 4.00 -6.24 -1.47
C LEU A 384 3.43 -5.92 -2.85
N GLU A 385 4.01 -4.93 -3.53
CA GLU A 385 3.46 -4.40 -4.78
C GLU A 385 4.60 -3.86 -5.66
N TRP A 386 4.47 -4.02 -6.97
CA TRP A 386 5.51 -3.62 -7.95
C TRP A 386 4.88 -2.97 -9.19
N PRO A 387 5.54 -1.99 -9.82
CA PRO A 387 5.13 -1.47 -11.12
C PRO A 387 5.05 -2.54 -12.23
N VAL A 388 5.99 -3.50 -12.24
CA VAL A 388 6.03 -4.57 -13.23
C VAL A 388 5.98 -5.92 -12.50
N VAL A 389 4.97 -6.73 -12.82
CA VAL A 389 4.80 -8.07 -12.25
C VAL A 389 4.64 -9.08 -13.38
N ALA A 390 5.48 -10.12 -13.36
CA ALA A 390 5.28 -11.32 -14.13
C ALA A 390 4.70 -12.41 -13.22
N VAL A 391 3.64 -13.07 -13.66
CA VAL A 391 3.01 -14.18 -12.94
C VAL A 391 3.29 -15.47 -13.70
N LEU A 392 3.93 -16.43 -13.06
CA LEU A 392 4.12 -17.78 -13.59
C LEU A 392 3.11 -18.71 -12.92
N SER A 393 2.02 -18.98 -13.62
CA SER A 393 0.98 -19.93 -13.22
C SER A 393 1.38 -21.36 -13.54
N ALA A 394 0.92 -22.29 -12.72
CA ALA A 394 1.05 -23.73 -12.95
C ALA A 394 0.00 -24.22 -13.95
N ASP A 395 0.20 -25.43 -14.48
CA ASP A 395 -0.80 -26.08 -15.32
C ASP A 395 -2.00 -26.50 -14.47
N THR A 396 -3.20 -26.22 -14.97
CA THR A 396 -4.46 -26.48 -14.28
C THR A 396 -5.11 -27.80 -14.71
N GLU A 397 -4.48 -28.53 -15.64
CA GLU A 397 -5.00 -29.80 -16.15
C GLU A 397 -5.02 -30.87 -15.06
N GLY A 398 -6.17 -31.52 -14.89
CA GLY A 398 -6.35 -32.61 -13.91
C GLY A 398 -6.53 -32.15 -12.46
N LEU A 399 -6.61 -30.85 -12.19
CA LEU A 399 -6.94 -30.33 -10.86
C LEU A 399 -8.41 -30.57 -10.52
N SER A 400 -8.69 -30.80 -9.22
CA SER A 400 -10.06 -30.85 -8.72
C SER A 400 -10.71 -29.46 -8.82
N PRO A 401 -12.06 -29.37 -8.83
CA PRO A 401 -12.75 -28.07 -8.81
C PRO A 401 -12.32 -27.17 -7.64
N GLU A 402 -12.05 -27.75 -6.47
CA GLU A 402 -11.58 -27.00 -5.29
C GLU A 402 -10.16 -26.45 -5.48
N ASP A 403 -9.27 -27.24 -6.10
CA ASP A 403 -7.90 -26.80 -6.39
C ASP A 403 -7.87 -25.74 -7.50
N LEU A 404 -8.71 -25.89 -8.54
CA LEU A 404 -8.89 -24.88 -9.58
C LEU A 404 -9.34 -23.55 -8.99
N GLU A 405 -10.27 -23.58 -8.04
CA GLU A 405 -10.74 -22.40 -7.34
C GLU A 405 -9.61 -21.73 -6.54
N MET A 406 -8.74 -22.53 -5.89
CA MET A 406 -7.58 -22.02 -5.16
C MET A 406 -6.54 -21.39 -6.09
N GLU A 407 -6.25 -22.02 -7.23
CA GLU A 407 -5.32 -21.48 -8.24
C GLU A 407 -5.84 -20.16 -8.83
N ALA A 408 -7.14 -20.07 -9.12
CA ALA A 408 -7.77 -18.85 -9.63
C ALA A 408 -7.62 -17.68 -8.63
N LYS A 409 -7.82 -17.94 -7.33
CA LYS A 409 -7.63 -16.95 -6.25
C LYS A 409 -6.17 -16.53 -6.11
N LEU A 410 -5.26 -17.49 -6.19
CA LEU A 410 -3.82 -17.23 -6.17
C LEU A 410 -3.39 -16.33 -7.34
N ALA A 411 -3.87 -16.63 -8.54
CA ALA A 411 -3.60 -15.85 -9.74
C ALA A 411 -4.21 -14.44 -9.67
N TYR A 412 -5.44 -14.30 -9.16
CA TYR A 412 -6.08 -13.00 -8.92
C TYR A 412 -5.21 -12.11 -8.03
N VAL A 413 -4.77 -12.65 -6.90
CA VAL A 413 -3.95 -11.87 -5.97
C VAL A 413 -2.59 -11.56 -6.55
N ALA A 414 -1.95 -12.51 -7.26
CA ALA A 414 -0.68 -12.26 -7.93
C ALA A 414 -0.80 -11.14 -8.97
N ALA A 415 -1.85 -11.15 -9.78
CA ALA A 415 -2.12 -10.10 -10.77
C ALA A 415 -2.37 -8.73 -10.12
N THR A 416 -3.08 -8.69 -8.99
CA THR A 416 -3.37 -7.44 -8.27
C THR A 416 -2.17 -6.85 -7.51
N ARG A 417 -1.01 -7.54 -7.47
CA ARG A 417 0.26 -6.96 -6.99
C ARG A 417 0.89 -5.98 -7.98
N ALA A 418 0.43 -5.99 -9.24
CA ALA A 418 0.88 -5.06 -10.26
C ALA A 418 0.27 -3.66 -10.06
N ARG A 419 1.13 -2.64 -9.98
CA ARG A 419 0.73 -1.22 -9.91
C ARG A 419 0.92 -0.54 -11.25
N ALA A 420 0.03 0.41 -11.56
CA ALA A 420 0.28 1.35 -12.65
C ALA A 420 1.40 2.34 -12.24
N LYS A 421 2.44 2.49 -13.06
CA LYS A 421 3.40 3.59 -12.91
C LYS A 421 2.81 4.85 -13.54
N GLY A 422 2.43 5.82 -12.71
CA GLY A 422 1.87 7.09 -13.17
C GLY A 422 0.46 6.99 -13.77
N LEU A 423 -0.23 8.14 -13.86
CA LEU A 423 -1.45 8.30 -14.64
C LEU A 423 -1.14 8.15 -16.14
N PRO A 424 -2.06 7.62 -16.96
CA PRO A 424 -2.01 7.83 -18.39
C PRO A 424 -2.11 9.34 -18.64
N CYS A 425 -1.22 9.85 -19.51
CA CYS A 425 -0.98 11.27 -19.75
C CYS A 425 -2.20 12.08 -20.19
#